data_AF-A0A9Q3Z8N8-F1
#
_entry.id   AF-A0A9Q3Z8N8-F1
#
_cell.length_a   1.000
_cell.length_b   1.000
_cell.length_c   1.000
_cell.angle_alpha   90.00
_cell.angle_beta   90.00
_cell.angle_gamma   90.00
#
_symmetry.space_group_name_H-M   'P 1'
#
loop_
_entity.id
_entity.type
_entity.pdbx_description
1 polymer ?
#
loop_
_entity_poly.entity_id
_entity_poly.type
_entity_poly.pdbx_seq_one_letter_code
_entity_poly.pdbx_strand_id
1 'polypeptide(L)'
;MRRRAWVTLGAVVLGGGGVVTYAVASPSSHHGQAKRPVRVYDLALKSTASGRRELPRTETRQFSMLGVSWTGATKRLHGAAQVRTRSSATGEWTAWKDLEADVDPLQDPEAGADARGASEPLWVGPSDGVQVQVVHKDGSTGSGLPKGLEVDLTTTPGSLISRFELLVDGKVAATASGTSTSVGATLALGTHTVAVRAVHQSGRTTTTAALNVVAETTAPAFTTAPKLSLRTGTVNTSAVPVTLGWKATDNAALKSVSLLTPTTAAFGPTTTGSSRTAASGTASTWSMKAYDYAGNTRTSSASFTPVILQETSATRSGSWTARSSTGYLGGKSYSSGSKGASLTWTFTGRSASWVVSRASTSGQAYVYVDGVKVSTVDLKSSTTLYRQAIWTRTWSSSAKHTVKIVVVGTSGRPTITTDGLVYIK
;
A
#
# COMPACT_ATOMS: atom_id res chain seq x y z
N MET A 1 26.15 -5.99 -10.85
CA MET A 1 26.21 -5.72 -9.39
C MET A 1 25.22 -6.67 -8.70
N ARG A 2 25.66 -7.44 -7.70
CA ARG A 2 24.87 -8.47 -7.02
C ARG A 2 23.99 -7.82 -5.94
N ARG A 3 22.66 -8.00 -5.97
CA ARG A 3 21.76 -7.50 -4.92
C ARG A 3 21.62 -8.54 -3.81
N ARG A 4 21.80 -8.12 -2.57
CA ARG A 4 21.60 -8.94 -1.37
C ARG A 4 20.13 -8.83 -0.97
N ALA A 5 19.39 -9.94 -1.01
CA ALA A 5 18.07 -10.01 -0.42
C ALA A 5 18.22 -10.52 1.02
N TRP A 6 17.63 -9.83 1.98
CA TRP A 6 17.58 -10.24 3.37
C TRP A 6 16.18 -10.77 3.65
N VAL A 7 16.09 -12.04 4.03
CA VAL A 7 14.83 -12.63 4.50
C VAL A 7 14.91 -12.67 6.01
N THR A 8 13.95 -12.05 6.68
CA THR A 8 13.79 -12.16 8.13
C THR A 8 13.36 -13.60 8.44
N LEU A 9 14.27 -14.41 8.97
CA LEU A 9 14.03 -15.73 9.53
C LEU A 9 13.43 -15.60 10.93
N GLY A 10 12.39 -14.79 11.09
CA GLY A 10 11.68 -14.75 12.36
C GLY A 10 10.64 -15.85 12.40
N ALA A 11 10.69 -16.73 13.40
CA ALA A 11 9.46 -17.28 13.97
C ALA A 11 8.69 -16.09 14.60
N VAL A 12 8.05 -15.29 13.75
CA VAL A 12 7.07 -14.31 14.15
C VAL A 12 5.73 -14.91 13.75
N VAL A 13 4.89 -15.13 14.75
CA VAL A 13 3.44 -15.05 14.59
C VAL A 13 3.16 -13.63 14.09
N LEU A 14 3.14 -13.46 12.77
CA LEU A 14 2.41 -12.37 12.14
C LEU A 14 1.10 -12.99 11.71
N GLY A 15 0.05 -12.69 12.48
CA GLY A 15 -1.31 -13.02 12.11
C GLY A 15 -1.77 -12.23 10.87
N GLY A 16 -2.84 -12.73 10.26
CA GLY A 16 -3.76 -11.95 9.43
C GLY A 16 -3.27 -11.63 8.01
N GLY A 17 -4.14 -11.91 7.03
CA GLY A 17 -3.95 -11.46 5.66
C GLY A 17 -3.83 -9.94 5.54
N GLY A 18 -3.02 -9.51 4.57
CA GLY A 18 -2.93 -8.12 4.14
C GLY A 18 -1.50 -7.57 4.13
N VAL A 19 -0.88 -7.59 2.95
CA VAL A 19 0.26 -6.77 2.54
C VAL A 19 1.53 -6.89 3.41
N VAL A 20 2.49 -7.71 2.96
CA VAL A 20 3.88 -7.60 3.44
C VAL A 20 4.52 -6.36 2.80
N THR A 21 4.73 -5.34 3.63
CA THR A 21 5.56 -4.18 3.33
C THR A 21 7.01 -4.64 3.13
N TYR A 22 7.58 -4.31 1.97
CA TYR A 22 9.02 -4.36 1.75
C TYR A 22 9.68 -3.33 2.68
N ALA A 23 10.58 -3.77 3.55
CA ALA A 23 11.49 -2.87 4.25
C ALA A 23 12.89 -3.10 3.66
N VAL A 24 13.32 -2.21 2.77
CA VAL A 24 14.75 -2.06 2.46
C VAL A 24 15.31 -1.19 3.59
N ALA A 25 15.78 -1.82 4.65
CA ALA A 25 16.39 -1.12 5.78
C ALA A 25 17.92 -1.11 5.65
N SER A 26 18.49 0.09 5.69
CA SER A 26 19.89 0.36 6.02
C SER A 26 20.21 -0.13 7.45
N PRO A 27 21.49 -0.40 7.79
CA PRO A 27 21.84 -1.23 8.93
C PRO A 27 21.55 -0.52 10.25
N SER A 28 20.86 -1.21 11.16
CA SER A 28 20.76 -0.80 12.56
C SER A 28 21.39 -1.86 13.46
N SER A 29 22.05 -1.34 14.49
CA SER A 29 23.04 -1.92 15.38
C SER A 29 22.57 -3.10 16.23
N HIS A 30 23.51 -4.02 16.46
CA HIS A 30 23.41 -5.18 17.34
C HIS A 30 22.93 -4.83 18.76
N HIS A 31 21.84 -5.46 19.18
CA HIS A 31 21.59 -5.77 20.59
C HIS A 31 21.18 -7.23 20.71
N GLY A 32 22.01 -8.03 21.37
CA GLY A 32 21.71 -9.42 21.70
C GLY A 32 20.55 -9.50 22.68
N GLN A 33 19.55 -10.32 22.39
CA GLN A 33 18.47 -10.65 23.32
C GLN A 33 18.62 -12.09 23.82
N ALA A 34 18.42 -12.24 25.13
CA ALA A 34 18.63 -13.46 25.90
C ALA A 34 17.72 -14.64 25.50
N LYS A 35 18.21 -15.86 25.73
CA LYS A 35 17.47 -17.13 25.61
C LYS A 35 16.12 -17.00 26.35
N ARG A 36 15.01 -17.13 25.63
CA ARG A 36 13.67 -17.16 26.23
C ARG A 36 13.42 -18.56 26.82
N PRO A 37 13.05 -18.67 28.10
CA PRO A 37 12.78 -19.95 28.74
C PRO A 37 11.52 -20.60 28.15
N VAL A 38 11.50 -21.94 28.15
CA VAL A 38 10.30 -22.74 27.89
C VAL A 38 9.22 -22.29 28.86
N ARG A 39 8.06 -21.89 28.34
CA ARG A 39 6.88 -21.62 29.17
C ARG A 39 5.90 -22.74 28.90
N VAL A 40 5.69 -23.56 29.91
CA VAL A 40 4.55 -24.46 29.97
C VAL A 40 3.36 -23.61 30.39
N TYR A 41 2.25 -23.71 29.66
CA TYR A 41 0.98 -23.10 30.05
C TYR A 41 0.01 -24.22 30.39
N ASP A 42 -0.45 -24.23 31.63
CA ASP A 42 -1.36 -25.25 32.13
C ASP A 42 -2.77 -24.68 32.14
N LEU A 43 -3.71 -25.41 31.54
CA LEU A 43 -5.13 -25.06 31.55
C LEU A 43 -5.92 -26.20 32.20
N ALA A 44 -6.55 -25.90 33.32
CA ALA A 44 -7.36 -26.86 34.07
C ALA A 44 -8.62 -27.27 33.30
N LEU A 45 -8.87 -28.58 33.25
CA LEU A 45 -10.11 -29.13 32.72
C LEU A 45 -11.22 -29.02 33.77
N LYS A 46 -12.39 -28.52 33.36
CA LYS A 46 -13.54 -28.34 34.26
C LYS A 46 -14.45 -29.57 34.22
N SER A 47 -15.14 -29.82 35.34
CA SER A 47 -16.22 -30.80 35.39
C SER A 47 -17.46 -30.27 34.68
N THR A 48 -18.07 -31.10 33.85
CA THR A 48 -19.39 -30.84 33.27
C THR A 48 -20.49 -31.50 34.10
N ALA A 49 -21.75 -31.10 33.88
CA ALA A 49 -22.92 -31.71 34.52
C ALA A 49 -23.09 -33.21 34.18
N SER A 50 -22.50 -33.64 33.06
CA SER A 50 -22.43 -35.02 32.60
C SER A 50 -21.12 -35.71 32.99
N GLY A 51 -20.45 -35.32 34.08
CA GLY A 51 -19.26 -36.02 34.61
C GLY A 51 -17.97 -35.99 33.76
N ARG A 52 -18.01 -35.42 32.54
CA ARG A 52 -16.82 -35.28 31.66
C ARG A 52 -15.86 -34.22 32.18
N ARG A 53 -14.57 -34.38 31.88
CA ARG A 53 -13.54 -33.36 32.09
C ARG A 53 -13.23 -32.73 30.75
N GLU A 54 -13.48 -31.44 30.62
CA GLU A 54 -13.35 -30.74 29.34
C GLU A 54 -12.68 -29.37 29.51
N LEU A 55 -11.95 -28.99 28.47
CA LEU A 55 -11.57 -27.62 28.20
C LEU A 55 -12.31 -27.22 26.91
N PRO A 56 -13.29 -26.30 26.96
CA PRO A 56 -13.98 -25.81 25.76
C PRO A 56 -12.99 -25.13 24.81
N ARG A 57 -13.42 -24.81 23.58
CA ARG A 57 -12.58 -24.07 22.63
C ARG A 57 -12.03 -22.82 23.30
N THR A 58 -10.73 -22.83 23.58
CA THR A 58 -10.05 -21.78 24.34
C THR A 58 -8.99 -21.19 23.44
N GLU A 59 -9.00 -19.87 23.29
CA GLU A 59 -7.90 -19.16 22.66
C GLU A 59 -6.72 -19.10 23.61
N THR A 60 -5.53 -19.36 23.10
CA THR A 60 -4.32 -19.46 23.91
C THR A 60 -3.22 -18.58 23.33
N ARG A 61 -2.13 -18.43 24.08
CA ARG A 61 -0.86 -18.05 23.47
C ARG A 61 -0.41 -19.15 22.51
N GLN A 62 0.47 -18.80 21.58
CA GLN A 62 0.96 -19.76 20.59
C GLN A 62 1.66 -20.94 21.28
N PHE A 63 1.40 -22.14 20.78
CA PHE A 63 2.06 -23.39 21.16
C PHE A 63 2.29 -24.26 19.93
N SER A 64 3.07 -25.33 20.06
CA SER A 64 3.34 -26.27 18.97
C SER A 64 3.34 -27.74 19.40
N MET A 65 3.26 -27.98 20.70
CA MET A 65 3.16 -29.29 21.30
C MET A 65 2.25 -29.20 22.53
N LEU A 66 1.52 -30.27 22.80
CA LEU A 66 0.60 -30.35 23.93
C LEU A 66 0.64 -31.74 24.57
N GLY A 67 0.28 -31.83 25.85
CA GLY A 67 0.03 -33.09 26.56
C GLY A 67 -1.09 -32.90 27.60
N VAL A 68 -1.58 -33.97 28.20
CA VAL A 68 -2.54 -33.91 29.32
C VAL A 68 -1.90 -34.54 30.55
N SER A 69 -1.94 -33.83 31.68
CA SER A 69 -1.35 -34.27 32.95
C SER A 69 -2.37 -34.31 34.10
N TRP A 70 -2.09 -35.11 35.14
CA TRP A 70 -2.98 -35.31 36.28
C TRP A 70 -2.23 -35.58 37.59
N THR A 71 -2.89 -35.36 38.73
CA THR A 71 -2.28 -35.55 40.05
C THR A 71 -2.03 -37.04 40.35
N GLY A 72 -0.78 -37.38 40.70
CA GLY A 72 -0.33 -38.71 41.10
C GLY A 72 0.27 -39.51 39.94
N ALA A 73 1.60 -39.56 39.88
CA ALA A 73 2.38 -40.25 38.84
C ALA A 73 2.12 -41.76 38.71
N THR A 74 1.62 -42.40 39.76
CA THR A 74 1.29 -43.83 39.76
C THR A 74 -0.16 -44.14 39.36
N LYS A 75 -0.99 -43.11 39.15
CA LYS A 75 -2.39 -43.29 38.73
C LYS A 75 -2.47 -43.37 37.21
N ARG A 76 -3.17 -44.37 36.69
CA ARG A 76 -3.48 -44.46 35.26
C ARG A 76 -4.69 -43.60 34.90
N LEU A 77 -4.68 -43.04 33.69
CA LEU A 77 -5.86 -42.44 33.10
C LEU A 77 -6.74 -43.53 32.49
N HIS A 78 -7.78 -43.97 33.21
CA HIS A 78 -8.75 -44.94 32.70
C HIS A 78 -9.79 -44.28 31.77
N GLY A 79 -9.32 -43.68 30.67
CA GLY A 79 -10.13 -42.95 29.70
C GLY A 79 -9.33 -42.53 28.46
N ALA A 80 -10.02 -42.01 27.44
CA ALA A 80 -9.40 -41.43 26.26
C ALA A 80 -9.33 -39.90 26.40
N ALA A 81 -8.11 -39.35 26.41
CA ALA A 81 -7.90 -37.92 26.28
C ALA A 81 -7.88 -37.56 24.80
N GLN A 82 -8.82 -36.75 24.35
CA GLN A 82 -8.92 -36.31 22.97
C GLN A 82 -8.65 -34.81 22.87
N VAL A 83 -7.94 -34.41 21.83
CA VAL A 83 -7.54 -33.03 21.59
C VAL A 83 -7.84 -32.61 20.17
N ARG A 84 -8.09 -31.31 19.99
CA ARG A 84 -8.01 -30.66 18.70
C ARG A 84 -7.47 -29.25 18.87
N THR A 85 -6.78 -28.75 17.85
CA THR A 85 -6.12 -27.45 17.90
C THR A 85 -6.59 -26.55 16.78
N ARG A 86 -6.49 -25.24 17.00
CA ARG A 86 -6.68 -24.22 15.97
C ARG A 86 -5.32 -23.83 15.41
N SER A 87 -5.13 -24.02 14.10
CA SER A 87 -3.91 -23.59 13.42
C SER A 87 -3.80 -22.06 13.48
N SER A 88 -2.67 -21.54 13.94
CA SER A 88 -2.42 -20.09 13.88
C SER A 88 -2.16 -19.59 12.46
N ALA A 89 -1.99 -20.50 11.49
CA ALA A 89 -1.77 -20.16 10.08
C ALA A 89 -3.08 -20.06 9.29
N THR A 90 -4.02 -20.98 9.51
CA THR A 90 -5.28 -21.04 8.75
C THR A 90 -6.50 -20.58 9.54
N GLY A 91 -6.41 -20.53 10.87
CA GLY A 91 -7.57 -20.30 11.76
C GLY A 91 -8.52 -21.49 11.86
N GLU A 92 -8.23 -22.60 11.19
CA GLU A 92 -9.08 -23.80 11.17
C GLU A 92 -8.79 -24.73 12.35
N TRP A 93 -9.83 -25.43 12.80
CA TRP A 93 -9.74 -26.45 13.84
C TRP A 93 -9.50 -27.83 13.23
N THR A 94 -8.58 -28.60 13.81
CA THR A 94 -8.37 -29.99 13.42
C THR A 94 -9.56 -30.87 13.80
N ALA A 95 -9.63 -32.06 13.20
CA ALA A 95 -10.42 -33.16 13.75
C ALA A 95 -9.90 -33.55 15.15
N TRP A 96 -10.74 -34.25 15.93
CA TRP A 96 -10.34 -34.81 17.21
C TRP A 96 -9.27 -35.89 17.01
N LYS A 97 -8.25 -35.89 17.88
CA LYS A 97 -7.19 -36.88 17.91
C LYS A 97 -7.00 -37.39 19.34
N ASP A 98 -6.81 -38.70 19.49
CA ASP A 98 -6.53 -39.32 20.78
C ASP A 98 -5.07 -39.07 21.19
N LEU A 99 -4.87 -38.76 22.46
CA LEU A 99 -3.58 -38.76 23.13
C LEU A 99 -3.34 -40.13 23.77
N GLU A 100 -2.14 -40.65 23.59
CA GLU A 100 -1.71 -41.88 24.22
C GLU A 100 -1.44 -41.64 25.70
N ALA A 101 -2.32 -42.16 26.55
CA ALA A 101 -2.28 -41.98 28.00
C ALA A 101 -2.18 -43.30 28.78
N ASP A 102 -2.08 -44.44 28.07
CA ASP A 102 -1.85 -45.76 28.64
C ASP A 102 -0.34 -46.06 28.72
N VAL A 103 0.40 -45.13 29.30
CA VAL A 103 1.80 -45.32 29.62
C VAL A 103 1.92 -46.07 30.94
N ASP A 104 2.84 -47.04 31.01
CA ASP A 104 3.11 -47.73 32.28
C ASP A 104 3.50 -46.70 33.34
N PRO A 105 2.87 -46.72 34.54
CA PRO A 105 3.17 -45.76 35.58
C PRO A 105 4.66 -45.84 35.92
N LEU A 106 5.29 -44.68 36.11
CA LEU A 106 6.67 -44.60 36.61
C LEU A 106 6.76 -45.41 37.91
N GLN A 107 7.51 -46.51 37.91
CA GLN A 107 7.77 -47.34 39.09
C GLN A 107 8.96 -46.81 39.91
N ASP A 108 9.22 -45.50 39.83
CA ASP A 108 10.38 -44.90 40.48
C ASP A 108 10.06 -44.50 41.94
N PRO A 109 10.66 -45.15 42.94
CA PRO A 109 10.43 -44.84 44.35
C PRO A 109 10.97 -43.46 44.78
N GLU A 110 11.73 -42.74 43.93
CA GLU A 110 12.18 -41.35 44.19
C GLU A 110 11.20 -40.27 43.68
N ALA A 111 10.09 -40.64 43.03
CA ALA A 111 9.07 -39.68 42.62
C ALA A 111 8.41 -39.04 43.86
N GLY A 112 8.75 -37.78 44.14
CA GLY A 112 8.18 -37.02 45.25
C GLY A 112 6.65 -36.97 45.23
N ALA A 113 6.03 -36.72 46.38
CA ALA A 113 4.57 -36.76 46.57
C ALA A 113 3.76 -35.88 45.58
N ASP A 114 4.41 -34.89 44.95
CA ASP A 114 3.83 -33.95 43.99
C ASP A 114 3.99 -34.37 42.51
N ALA A 115 4.58 -35.54 42.23
CA ALA A 115 4.77 -36.03 40.87
C ALA A 115 3.42 -36.30 40.17
N ARG A 116 3.31 -35.88 38.90
CA ARG A 116 2.10 -35.98 38.08
C ARG A 116 2.21 -37.09 37.05
N GLY A 117 1.10 -37.75 36.75
CA GLY A 117 0.99 -38.61 35.58
C GLY A 117 0.73 -37.76 34.34
N ALA A 118 1.18 -38.19 33.17
CA ALA A 118 1.03 -37.45 31.93
C ALA A 118 0.85 -38.37 30.72
N SER A 119 0.16 -37.89 29.70
CA SER A 119 0.10 -38.52 28.38
C SER A 119 1.43 -38.34 27.64
N GLU A 120 1.64 -39.09 26.57
CA GLU A 120 2.69 -38.75 25.61
C GLU A 120 2.43 -37.36 25.00
N PRO A 121 3.46 -36.52 24.84
CA PRO A 121 3.31 -35.21 24.23
C PRO A 121 3.05 -35.34 22.73
N LEU A 122 2.01 -34.66 22.25
CA LEU A 122 1.65 -34.60 20.84
C LEU A 122 2.15 -33.30 20.21
N TRP A 123 2.93 -33.43 19.13
CA TRP A 123 3.23 -32.32 18.24
C TRP A 123 2.04 -31.95 17.36
N VAL A 124 1.66 -30.67 17.35
CA VAL A 124 0.48 -30.14 16.63
C VAL A 124 0.82 -29.01 15.65
N GLY A 125 2.09 -28.57 15.61
CA GLY A 125 2.52 -27.40 14.84
C GLY A 125 1.94 -26.08 15.39
N PRO A 126 2.28 -24.93 14.79
CA PRO A 126 1.86 -23.60 15.26
C PRO A 126 0.35 -23.50 15.48
N SER A 127 -0.06 -23.44 16.74
CA SER A 127 -1.45 -23.41 17.17
C SER A 127 -1.68 -22.29 18.18
N ASP A 128 -2.85 -21.67 18.15
CA ASP A 128 -3.24 -20.57 19.06
C ASP A 128 -4.64 -20.79 19.69
N GLY A 129 -5.15 -22.01 19.58
CA GLY A 129 -6.35 -22.45 20.27
C GLY A 129 -6.33 -23.95 20.51
N VAL A 130 -6.94 -24.38 21.61
CA VAL A 130 -7.03 -25.80 21.99
C VAL A 130 -8.42 -26.11 22.50
N GLN A 131 -8.85 -27.35 22.28
CA GLN A 131 -9.99 -27.95 22.92
C GLN A 131 -9.62 -29.37 23.35
N VAL A 132 -9.99 -29.73 24.57
CA VAL A 132 -9.66 -31.03 25.18
C VAL A 132 -10.92 -31.63 25.78
N GLN A 133 -11.09 -32.94 25.60
CA GLN A 133 -12.11 -33.71 26.31
C GLN A 133 -11.50 -35.02 26.80
N VAL A 134 -11.82 -35.41 28.03
CA VAL A 134 -11.45 -36.72 28.57
C VAL A 134 -12.74 -37.49 28.84
N VAL A 135 -12.88 -38.62 28.15
CA VAL A 135 -14.04 -39.51 28.24
C VAL A 135 -13.62 -40.86 28.79
N HIS A 136 -14.47 -41.52 29.57
CA HIS A 136 -14.21 -42.89 29.99
C HIS A 136 -14.25 -43.84 28.79
N LYS A 137 -13.44 -44.92 28.84
CA LYS A 137 -13.36 -45.92 27.77
C LYS A 137 -14.69 -46.68 27.56
N ASP A 138 -15.56 -46.70 28.58
CA ASP A 138 -16.89 -47.30 28.56
C ASP A 138 -18.03 -46.29 28.27
N GLY A 139 -17.70 -45.02 28.00
CA GLY A 139 -18.67 -43.95 27.74
C GLY A 139 -19.44 -43.46 28.98
N SER A 140 -19.14 -43.97 30.18
CA SER A 140 -19.81 -43.57 31.42
C SER A 140 -19.34 -42.21 31.93
N THR A 141 -20.13 -41.62 32.83
CA THR A 141 -19.92 -40.28 33.39
C THR A 141 -19.65 -40.29 34.91
N GLY A 142 -19.24 -41.45 35.46
CA GLY A 142 -19.11 -41.71 36.89
C GLY A 142 -17.76 -41.29 37.51
N SER A 143 -17.62 -41.47 38.83
CA SER A 143 -16.40 -41.17 39.59
C SER A 143 -15.27 -42.14 39.23
N GLY A 144 -14.19 -41.66 38.62
CA GLY A 144 -13.01 -42.49 38.32
C GLY A 144 -11.84 -41.78 37.61
N LEU A 145 -12.03 -40.61 37.00
CA LEU A 145 -10.93 -39.84 36.43
C LEU A 145 -10.01 -39.26 37.52
N PRO A 146 -8.68 -39.22 37.30
CA PRO A 146 -7.74 -38.63 38.24
C PRO A 146 -8.05 -37.13 38.45
N LYS A 147 -7.76 -36.66 39.67
CA LYS A 147 -7.93 -35.25 40.03
C LYS A 147 -6.85 -34.39 39.37
N GLY A 148 -7.15 -33.09 39.24
CA GLY A 148 -6.21 -32.11 38.71
C GLY A 148 -5.82 -32.39 37.27
N LEU A 149 -6.78 -32.69 36.39
CA LEU A 149 -6.51 -32.84 34.95
C LEU A 149 -6.24 -31.45 34.33
N GLU A 150 -5.09 -31.32 33.67
CA GLU A 150 -4.66 -30.11 32.96
C GLU A 150 -4.15 -30.48 31.57
N VAL A 151 -4.26 -29.53 30.63
CA VAL A 151 -3.53 -29.60 29.36
C VAL A 151 -2.29 -28.73 29.46
N ASP A 152 -1.15 -29.32 29.16
CA ASP A 152 0.16 -28.68 29.19
C ASP A 152 0.50 -28.25 27.76
N LEU A 153 0.60 -26.95 27.51
CA LEU A 153 0.93 -26.40 26.19
C LEU A 153 2.38 -25.93 26.15
N THR A 154 3.14 -26.40 25.17
CA THR A 154 4.54 -26.01 24.99
C THR A 154 4.80 -25.45 23.59
N THR A 155 5.67 -24.44 23.53
CA THR A 155 6.25 -23.96 22.27
C THR A 155 7.49 -24.77 21.95
N THR A 156 7.81 -24.95 20.66
CA THR A 156 9.08 -25.58 20.26
C THR A 156 10.19 -24.72 20.84
N PRO A 157 10.99 -25.23 21.78
CA PRO A 157 12.12 -24.49 22.26
C PRO A 157 13.02 -24.21 21.06
N GLY A 158 13.41 -22.94 20.84
CA GLY A 158 14.35 -22.62 19.75
C GLY A 158 15.65 -23.42 19.83
N SER A 159 15.99 -23.95 21.02
CA SER A 159 17.09 -24.89 21.23
C SER A 159 16.95 -26.21 20.47
N LEU A 160 15.75 -26.68 20.17
CA LEU A 160 15.50 -27.93 19.43
C LEU A 160 15.58 -27.75 17.91
N ILE A 161 15.67 -26.50 17.43
CA ILE A 161 15.93 -26.22 16.01
C ILE A 161 17.44 -26.29 15.81
N SER A 162 17.90 -27.22 14.98
CA SER A 162 19.31 -27.35 14.61
C SER A 162 19.74 -26.18 13.73
N ARG A 163 18.97 -25.88 12.69
CA ARG A 163 19.25 -24.84 11.70
C ARG A 163 18.02 -24.44 10.90
N PHE A 164 18.12 -23.29 10.25
CA PHE A 164 17.23 -22.88 9.17
C PHE A 164 17.98 -22.92 7.85
N GLU A 165 17.28 -23.31 6.79
CA GLU A 165 17.79 -23.34 5.42
C GLU A 165 16.90 -22.42 4.57
N LEU A 166 17.50 -21.39 3.98
CA LEU A 166 16.84 -20.58 2.96
C LEU A 166 16.93 -21.31 1.63
N LEU A 167 15.78 -21.67 1.10
CA LEU A 167 15.64 -22.31 -0.20
C LEU A 167 15.41 -21.24 -1.26
N VAL A 168 16.16 -21.32 -2.36
CA VAL A 168 15.91 -20.59 -3.61
C VAL A 168 15.66 -21.63 -4.70
N ASP A 169 14.50 -21.58 -5.33
CA ASP A 169 14.07 -22.54 -6.36
C ASP A 169 14.16 -24.00 -5.87
N GLY A 170 13.73 -24.21 -4.62
CA GLY A 170 13.75 -25.50 -3.95
C GLY A 170 15.13 -25.99 -3.48
N LYS A 171 16.20 -25.25 -3.77
CA LYS A 171 17.59 -25.60 -3.40
C LYS A 171 18.08 -24.76 -2.24
N VAL A 172 18.85 -25.36 -1.33
CA VAL A 172 19.46 -24.62 -0.21
C VAL A 172 20.45 -23.60 -0.76
N ALA A 173 20.12 -22.32 -0.57
CA ALA A 173 20.95 -21.18 -0.97
C ALA A 173 21.75 -20.61 0.20
N ALA A 174 21.24 -20.73 1.42
CA ALA A 174 21.94 -20.35 2.64
C ALA A 174 21.46 -21.17 3.84
N THR A 175 22.33 -21.32 4.83
CA THR A 175 22.04 -22.01 6.09
C THR A 175 22.34 -21.07 7.24
N ALA A 176 21.46 -21.03 8.23
CA ALA A 176 21.59 -20.21 9.43
C ALA A 176 21.38 -21.07 10.69
N SER A 177 21.93 -20.65 11.82
CA SER A 177 21.74 -21.37 13.09
C SER A 177 20.26 -21.39 13.50
N GLY A 178 19.85 -22.37 14.31
CA GLY A 178 18.47 -22.44 14.83
C GLY A 178 18.04 -21.25 15.69
N THR A 179 18.97 -20.37 16.06
CA THR A 179 18.71 -19.11 16.79
C THR A 179 18.69 -17.87 15.88
N SER A 180 19.05 -18.02 14.60
CA SER A 180 19.15 -16.89 13.68
C SER A 180 17.76 -16.37 13.28
N THR A 181 17.61 -15.05 13.28
CA THR A 181 16.37 -14.37 12.88
C THR A 181 16.42 -13.74 11.49
N SER A 182 17.54 -13.89 10.77
CA SER A 182 17.66 -13.50 9.37
C SER A 182 18.77 -14.28 8.67
N VAL A 183 18.64 -14.46 7.36
CA VAL A 183 19.71 -14.93 6.49
C VAL A 183 19.60 -14.24 5.13
N GLY A 184 20.73 -13.94 4.53
CA GLY A 184 20.79 -13.35 3.19
C GLY A 184 21.10 -14.40 2.14
N ALA A 185 20.56 -14.23 0.95
CA ALA A 185 21.02 -14.90 -0.27
C ALA A 185 21.18 -13.88 -1.40
N THR A 186 22.06 -14.21 -2.35
CA THR A 186 22.16 -13.48 -3.61
C THR A 186 21.38 -14.26 -4.65
N LEU A 187 20.41 -13.59 -5.29
CA LEU A 187 19.66 -14.16 -6.39
C LEU A 187 20.34 -13.82 -7.72
N ALA A 188 20.28 -14.73 -8.69
CA ALA A 188 20.59 -14.41 -10.07
C ALA A 188 19.54 -13.44 -10.63
N LEU A 189 19.76 -12.87 -11.82
CA LEU A 189 18.70 -12.10 -12.46
C LEU A 189 17.60 -13.05 -12.93
N GLY A 190 16.35 -12.70 -12.67
CA GLY A 190 15.19 -13.50 -13.06
C GLY A 190 14.13 -13.60 -11.96
N THR A 191 13.11 -14.41 -12.23
CA THR A 191 12.09 -14.78 -11.25
C THR A 191 12.58 -16.00 -10.47
N HIS A 192 12.49 -15.91 -9.16
CA HIS A 192 12.88 -16.95 -8.22
C HIS A 192 11.77 -17.22 -7.22
N THR A 193 11.75 -18.42 -6.69
CA THR A 193 10.94 -18.78 -5.51
C THR A 193 11.84 -18.83 -4.28
N VAL A 194 11.39 -18.26 -3.16
CA VAL A 194 12.12 -18.33 -1.89
C VAL A 194 11.24 -18.98 -0.82
N ALA A 195 11.80 -19.92 -0.06
CA ALA A 195 11.12 -20.57 1.06
C ALA A 195 12.11 -20.79 2.21
N VAL A 196 11.60 -20.98 3.42
CA VAL A 196 12.43 -21.26 4.60
C VAL A 196 12.12 -22.66 5.10
N ARG A 197 13.15 -23.48 5.28
CA ARG A 197 13.05 -24.82 5.86
C ARG A 197 13.68 -24.84 7.25
N ALA A 198 12.90 -25.18 8.26
CA ALA A 198 13.39 -25.42 9.61
C ALA A 198 13.79 -26.88 9.77
N VAL A 199 14.95 -27.13 10.38
CA VAL A 199 15.48 -28.48 10.62
C VAL A 199 15.58 -28.71 12.13
N HIS A 200 14.88 -29.71 12.63
CA HIS A 200 14.94 -30.15 14.02
C HIS A 200 16.24 -30.93 14.30
N GLN A 201 16.70 -31.00 15.55
CA GLN A 201 17.86 -31.80 15.95
C GLN A 201 17.73 -33.29 15.57
N SER A 202 16.51 -33.82 15.50
CA SER A 202 16.23 -35.20 15.05
C SER A 202 16.25 -35.38 13.52
N GLY A 203 16.61 -34.35 12.74
CA GLY A 203 16.62 -34.39 11.27
C GLY A 203 15.27 -34.17 10.59
N ARG A 204 14.15 -34.08 11.33
CA ARG A 204 12.83 -33.75 10.77
C ARG A 204 12.80 -32.30 10.27
N THR A 205 12.06 -32.05 9.19
CA THR A 205 11.99 -30.72 8.58
C THR A 205 10.56 -30.24 8.36
N THR A 206 10.35 -28.93 8.41
CA THR A 206 9.13 -28.27 7.90
C THR A 206 9.54 -27.07 7.03
N THR A 207 8.78 -26.79 5.98
CA THR A 207 9.10 -25.73 5.00
C THR A 207 7.92 -24.79 4.84
N THR A 208 8.19 -23.48 4.77
CA THR A 208 7.16 -22.47 4.49
C THR A 208 6.61 -22.61 3.07
N ALA A 209 5.46 -21.99 2.80
CA ALA A 209 5.06 -21.72 1.42
C ALA A 209 6.14 -20.90 0.70
N ALA A 210 6.31 -21.14 -0.59
CA ALA A 210 7.25 -20.40 -1.42
C ALA A 210 6.70 -19.02 -1.79
N LEU A 211 7.56 -18.00 -1.74
CA LEU A 211 7.27 -16.64 -2.18
C LEU A 211 7.95 -16.36 -3.52
N ASN A 212 7.24 -15.74 -4.45
CA ASN A 212 7.83 -15.27 -5.70
C ASN A 212 8.61 -13.97 -5.48
N VAL A 213 9.86 -13.94 -5.93
CA VAL A 213 10.74 -12.78 -5.88
C VAL A 213 11.34 -12.56 -7.26
N VAL A 214 11.29 -11.33 -7.75
CA VAL A 214 11.94 -10.93 -8.99
C VAL A 214 13.22 -10.19 -8.65
N ALA A 215 14.35 -10.74 -9.08
CA ALA A 215 15.64 -10.10 -8.99
C ALA A 215 15.98 -9.48 -10.35
N GLU A 216 15.95 -8.17 -10.41
CA GLU A 216 16.34 -7.41 -11.60
C GLU A 216 17.13 -6.14 -11.20
N THR A 217 17.77 -5.51 -12.18
CA THR A 217 18.53 -4.25 -11.99
C THR A 217 18.13 -3.15 -12.97
N THR A 218 17.10 -3.38 -13.76
CA THR A 218 16.63 -2.46 -14.78
C THR A 218 15.78 -1.40 -14.09
N ALA A 219 16.28 -0.16 -14.07
CA ALA A 219 15.47 0.93 -13.53
C ALA A 219 14.25 1.22 -14.41
N PRO A 220 13.14 1.69 -13.81
CA PRO A 220 12.01 2.18 -14.57
C PRO A 220 12.42 3.23 -15.60
N ALA A 221 11.64 3.38 -16.65
CA ALA A 221 11.83 4.37 -17.70
C ALA A 221 10.65 5.35 -17.74
N PHE A 222 10.93 6.65 -17.91
CA PHE A 222 9.89 7.61 -18.30
C PHE A 222 9.81 7.68 -19.82
N THR A 223 8.87 6.92 -20.41
CA THR A 223 8.58 7.00 -21.86
C THR A 223 7.88 8.31 -22.23
N THR A 224 7.33 9.02 -21.26
CA THR A 224 6.95 10.43 -21.39
C THR A 224 7.42 11.17 -20.15
N ALA A 225 8.39 12.07 -20.34
CA ALA A 225 8.82 13.01 -19.32
C ALA A 225 7.63 13.84 -18.80
N PRO A 226 7.71 14.41 -17.58
CA PRO A 226 6.65 15.25 -17.04
C PRO A 226 6.28 16.37 -18.01
N LYS A 227 4.98 16.54 -18.28
CA LYS A 227 4.43 17.57 -19.15
C LYS A 227 3.35 18.34 -18.42
N LEU A 228 3.28 19.64 -18.68
CA LEU A 228 2.26 20.52 -18.12
C LEU A 228 1.35 21.05 -19.22
N SER A 229 0.05 21.06 -18.95
CA SER A 229 -1.00 21.63 -19.81
C SER A 229 -1.95 22.47 -18.98
N LEU A 230 -2.54 23.51 -19.57
CA LEU A 230 -3.55 24.32 -18.88
C LEU A 230 -4.88 23.56 -18.83
N ARG A 231 -5.60 23.71 -17.72
CA ARG A 231 -6.96 23.18 -17.54
C ARG A 231 -7.92 24.29 -17.15
N THR A 232 -9.21 24.04 -17.33
CA THR A 232 -10.26 24.96 -16.88
C THR A 232 -10.28 25.08 -15.34
N GLY A 233 -10.78 26.21 -14.85
CA GLY A 233 -10.91 26.51 -13.42
C GLY A 233 -10.60 27.97 -13.08
N THR A 234 -10.63 28.31 -11.80
CA THR A 234 -10.31 29.66 -11.33
C THR A 234 -8.81 29.92 -11.39
N VAL A 235 -8.41 30.97 -12.09
CA VAL A 235 -7.02 31.43 -12.22
C VAL A 235 -6.71 32.46 -11.14
N ASN A 236 -5.59 32.27 -10.44
CA ASN A 236 -4.97 33.31 -9.63
C ASN A 236 -3.56 33.57 -10.16
N THR A 237 -3.02 34.77 -9.92
CA THR A 237 -1.65 35.13 -10.36
C THR A 237 -0.59 34.20 -9.77
N SER A 238 -0.80 33.69 -8.55
CA SER A 238 0.07 32.72 -7.88
C SER A 238 -0.35 31.26 -8.09
N ALA A 239 -1.50 30.99 -8.70
CA ALA A 239 -2.05 29.64 -8.85
C ALA A 239 -2.87 29.51 -10.14
N VAL A 240 -2.16 29.19 -11.23
CA VAL A 240 -2.72 28.83 -12.52
C VAL A 240 -3.12 27.34 -12.51
N PRO A 241 -4.38 26.98 -12.84
CA PRO A 241 -4.81 25.59 -12.97
C PRO A 241 -4.08 24.87 -14.10
N VAL A 242 -3.44 23.76 -13.77
CA VAL A 242 -2.70 22.92 -14.72
C VAL A 242 -2.99 21.44 -14.52
N THR A 243 -2.76 20.66 -15.56
CA THR A 243 -2.71 19.20 -15.51
C THR A 243 -1.26 18.78 -15.75
N LEU A 244 -0.68 18.09 -14.78
CA LEU A 244 0.59 17.39 -14.90
C LEU A 244 0.32 16.02 -15.51
N GLY A 245 1.04 15.64 -16.56
CA GLY A 245 0.97 14.33 -17.20
C GLY A 245 2.35 13.69 -17.36
N TRP A 246 2.42 12.36 -17.29
CA TRP A 246 3.65 11.58 -17.43
C TRP A 246 3.33 10.15 -17.90
N LYS A 247 4.35 9.42 -18.37
CA LYS A 247 4.27 7.98 -18.57
C LYS A 247 5.56 7.34 -18.10
N ALA A 248 5.44 6.52 -17.06
CA ALA A 248 6.50 5.65 -16.60
C ALA A 248 6.18 4.21 -17.01
N THR A 249 7.20 3.40 -17.26
CA THR A 249 7.11 1.97 -17.55
C THR A 249 8.25 1.25 -16.86
N ASP A 250 8.07 -0.04 -16.66
CA ASP A 250 9.11 -0.94 -16.16
C ASP A 250 9.03 -2.27 -16.93
N ASN A 251 10.13 -3.00 -17.03
CA ASN A 251 10.15 -4.30 -17.73
C ASN A 251 9.44 -5.42 -16.97
N ALA A 252 9.30 -5.30 -15.65
CA ALA A 252 8.56 -6.25 -14.82
C ALA A 252 7.28 -5.62 -14.28
N ALA A 253 7.41 -4.68 -13.34
CA ALA A 253 6.26 -4.02 -12.74
C ALA A 253 6.66 -2.71 -12.05
N LEU A 254 5.95 -1.64 -12.42
CA LEU A 254 5.96 -0.42 -11.63
C LEU A 254 5.24 -0.63 -10.31
N LYS A 255 5.80 -0.05 -9.26
CA LYS A 255 5.24 -0.07 -7.92
C LYS A 255 4.53 1.23 -7.58
N SER A 256 5.16 2.35 -7.88
CA SER A 256 4.60 3.68 -7.64
C SER A 256 5.35 4.75 -8.43
N VAL A 257 4.72 5.92 -8.54
CA VAL A 257 5.36 7.13 -9.04
C VAL A 257 5.12 8.24 -8.03
N SER A 258 6.10 9.12 -7.80
CA SER A 258 5.96 10.29 -6.95
C SER A 258 6.28 11.57 -7.69
N LEU A 259 5.60 12.65 -7.32
CA LEU A 259 6.02 14.01 -7.58
C LEU A 259 6.93 14.45 -6.42
N LEU A 260 8.13 14.94 -6.73
CA LEU A 260 9.11 15.42 -5.76
C LEU A 260 9.10 16.95 -5.65
N THR A 261 8.94 17.63 -6.78
CA THR A 261 8.88 19.10 -6.88
C THR A 261 7.84 19.47 -7.94
N PRO A 262 7.19 20.64 -7.85
CA PRO A 262 7.34 21.69 -6.83
C PRO A 262 6.59 21.41 -5.52
N THR A 263 5.76 20.37 -5.50
CA THR A 263 5.07 19.85 -4.31
C THR A 263 5.28 18.34 -4.25
N THR A 264 5.11 17.73 -3.08
CA THR A 264 5.22 16.28 -2.96
C THR A 264 3.86 15.61 -3.16
N ALA A 265 3.85 14.47 -3.86
CA ALA A 265 2.68 13.60 -3.96
C ALA A 265 3.10 12.18 -4.34
N ALA A 266 2.31 11.17 -3.93
CA ALA A 266 2.48 9.79 -4.34
C ALA A 266 1.30 9.34 -5.21
N PHE A 267 1.59 8.49 -6.19
CA PHE A 267 0.62 7.95 -7.14
C PHE A 267 0.81 6.44 -7.29
N GLY A 268 -0.30 5.75 -7.57
CA GLY A 268 -0.27 4.34 -7.96
C GLY A 268 0.41 4.15 -9.33
N PRO A 269 0.81 2.91 -9.65
CA PRO A 269 1.62 2.61 -10.84
C PRO A 269 0.89 2.84 -12.17
N THR A 270 -0.45 2.91 -12.16
CA THR A 270 -1.28 3.15 -13.34
C THR A 270 -1.67 4.61 -13.55
N THR A 271 -1.38 5.48 -12.58
CA THR A 271 -1.71 6.92 -12.69
C THR A 271 -0.73 7.62 -13.63
N THR A 272 -1.27 8.33 -14.62
CA THR A 272 -0.50 9.03 -15.66
C THR A 272 -0.72 10.55 -15.67
N GLY A 273 -1.54 11.06 -14.75
CA GLY A 273 -1.81 12.49 -14.66
C GLY A 273 -2.38 12.93 -13.32
N SER A 274 -2.25 14.22 -13.03
CA SER A 274 -2.74 14.84 -11.80
C SER A 274 -3.05 16.33 -12.01
N SER A 275 -4.20 16.77 -11.53
CA SER A 275 -4.57 18.19 -11.48
C SER A 275 -3.74 18.93 -10.43
N ARG A 276 -3.13 20.04 -10.81
CA ARG A 276 -2.23 20.85 -9.98
C ARG A 276 -2.48 22.34 -10.20
N THR A 277 -1.72 23.15 -9.49
CA THR A 277 -1.58 24.59 -9.74
C THR A 277 -0.10 24.93 -9.90
N ALA A 278 0.17 26.03 -10.61
CA ALA A 278 1.51 26.52 -10.85
C ALA A 278 1.54 28.06 -10.73
N ALA A 279 2.62 28.62 -10.18
CA ALA A 279 2.78 30.06 -10.16
C ALA A 279 3.01 30.60 -11.59
N SER A 280 2.44 31.76 -11.90
CA SER A 280 2.71 32.45 -13.17
C SER A 280 4.01 33.24 -13.09
N GLY A 281 4.71 33.40 -14.21
CA GLY A 281 5.87 34.26 -14.37
C GLY A 281 7.21 33.63 -13.96
N THR A 282 7.18 32.53 -13.19
CA THR A 282 8.39 31.84 -12.71
C THR A 282 8.40 30.39 -13.18
N ALA A 283 9.53 29.94 -13.73
CA ALA A 283 9.71 28.54 -14.11
C ALA A 283 9.64 27.64 -12.87
N SER A 284 8.75 26.64 -12.91
CA SER A 284 8.67 25.61 -11.87
C SER A 284 9.20 24.30 -12.42
N THR A 285 10.10 23.64 -11.67
CA THR A 285 10.62 22.31 -12.02
C THR A 285 9.71 21.22 -11.48
N TRP A 286 9.22 20.38 -12.38
CA TRP A 286 8.35 19.24 -12.11
C TRP A 286 9.17 17.96 -12.15
N SER A 287 9.61 17.50 -10.98
CA SER A 287 10.45 16.31 -10.84
C SER A 287 9.60 15.12 -10.44
N MET A 288 9.56 14.09 -11.29
CA MET A 288 8.85 12.84 -11.05
C MET A 288 9.84 11.71 -10.81
N LYS A 289 9.54 10.81 -9.88
CA LYS A 289 10.34 9.62 -9.60
C LYS A 289 9.49 8.36 -9.66
N ALA A 290 9.93 7.39 -10.46
CA ALA A 290 9.29 6.07 -10.58
C ALA A 290 10.08 5.04 -9.76
N TYR A 291 9.35 4.07 -9.19
CA TYR A 291 9.86 2.98 -8.37
C TYR A 291 9.31 1.66 -8.90
N ASP A 292 10.15 0.63 -8.93
CA ASP A 292 9.72 -0.76 -9.14
C ASP A 292 9.69 -1.55 -7.81
N TYR A 293 9.39 -2.84 -7.91
CA TYR A 293 9.37 -3.76 -6.78
C TYR A 293 10.77 -4.23 -6.32
N ALA A 294 11.78 -4.25 -7.20
CA ALA A 294 13.15 -4.59 -6.84
C ALA A 294 13.90 -3.45 -6.13
N GLY A 295 13.29 -2.26 -6.04
CA GLY A 295 13.84 -1.06 -5.42
C GLY A 295 14.69 -0.21 -6.37
N ASN A 296 14.72 -0.48 -7.68
CA ASN A 296 15.31 0.49 -8.60
C ASN A 296 14.40 1.71 -8.74
N THR A 297 15.00 2.82 -9.12
CA THR A 297 14.29 4.08 -9.31
C THR A 297 14.83 4.85 -10.49
N ARG A 298 13.97 5.67 -11.08
CA ARG A 298 14.38 6.68 -12.06
C ARG A 298 13.68 8.00 -11.79
N THR A 299 14.41 9.09 -11.96
CA THR A 299 13.86 10.45 -11.92
C THR A 299 13.80 11.04 -13.32
N SER A 300 12.75 11.80 -13.62
CA SER A 300 12.62 12.63 -14.82
C SER A 300 12.06 13.98 -14.42
N SER A 301 12.66 15.06 -14.96
CA SER A 301 12.30 16.43 -14.61
C SER A 301 12.11 17.28 -15.86
N ALA A 302 11.17 18.21 -15.80
CA ALA A 302 10.99 19.26 -16.80
C ALA A 302 10.53 20.56 -16.13
N SER A 303 10.91 21.70 -16.68
CA SER A 303 10.52 23.01 -16.15
C SER A 303 9.54 23.69 -17.09
N PHE A 304 8.51 24.32 -16.51
CA PHE A 304 7.46 25.00 -17.25
C PHE A 304 7.18 26.35 -16.61
N THR A 305 6.89 27.35 -17.45
CA THR A 305 6.52 28.71 -17.00
C THR A 305 5.13 29.04 -17.54
N PRO A 306 4.07 28.91 -16.74
CA PRO A 306 2.81 29.58 -17.03
C PRO A 306 3.03 31.10 -17.07
N VAL A 307 2.44 31.78 -18.03
CA VAL A 307 2.52 33.22 -18.22
C VAL A 307 1.11 33.76 -18.43
N ILE A 308 0.74 34.74 -17.63
CA ILE A 308 -0.49 35.51 -17.80
C ILE A 308 -0.20 36.71 -18.70
N LEU A 309 -0.95 36.81 -19.79
CA LEU A 309 -1.08 38.00 -20.61
C LEU A 309 -2.37 38.71 -20.22
N GLN A 310 -2.23 39.92 -19.70
CA GLN A 310 -3.38 40.75 -19.35
C GLN A 310 -4.17 41.15 -20.61
N GLU A 311 -5.40 41.61 -20.41
CA GLU A 311 -6.26 42.12 -21.47
C GLU A 311 -5.60 43.25 -22.26
N THR A 312 -4.78 44.07 -21.61
CA THR A 312 -4.04 45.18 -22.22
C THR A 312 -2.96 44.72 -23.21
N SER A 313 -2.49 43.48 -23.12
CA SER A 313 -1.52 42.90 -24.05
C SER A 313 -2.16 42.45 -25.38
N ALA A 314 -3.49 42.46 -25.49
CA ALA A 314 -4.18 42.09 -26.72
C ALA A 314 -4.19 43.22 -27.75
N THR A 315 -4.02 42.87 -29.02
CA THR A 315 -4.44 43.75 -30.12
C THR A 315 -5.96 43.79 -30.18
N ARG A 316 -6.53 44.99 -30.15
CA ARG A 316 -7.98 45.21 -30.06
C ARG A 316 -8.55 45.69 -31.38
N SER A 317 -9.76 45.24 -31.69
CA SER A 317 -10.57 45.76 -32.79
C SER A 317 -12.03 45.91 -32.34
N GLY A 318 -12.68 46.99 -32.79
CA GLY A 318 -14.01 47.38 -32.33
C GLY A 318 -14.02 48.01 -30.93
N SER A 319 -15.22 48.27 -30.40
CA SER A 319 -15.40 48.98 -29.13
C SER A 319 -15.23 48.05 -27.93
N TRP A 320 -14.38 48.45 -26.99
CA TRP A 320 -14.14 47.75 -25.72
C TRP A 320 -14.11 48.75 -24.57
N THR A 321 -14.83 48.46 -23.50
CA THR A 321 -14.85 49.25 -22.27
C THR A 321 -13.95 48.60 -21.23
N ALA A 322 -12.98 49.36 -20.69
CA ALA A 322 -12.17 48.95 -19.55
C ALA A 322 -13.02 48.90 -18.28
N ARG A 323 -12.83 47.85 -17.48
CA ARG A 323 -13.46 47.67 -16.18
C ARG A 323 -12.38 47.48 -15.11
N SER A 324 -12.71 47.86 -13.88
CA SER A 324 -11.82 47.74 -12.73
C SER A 324 -12.57 47.08 -11.57
N SER A 325 -11.95 46.07 -10.96
CA SER A 325 -12.45 45.36 -9.78
C SER A 325 -11.36 44.43 -9.29
N THR A 326 -11.22 44.29 -7.98
CA THR A 326 -10.31 43.31 -7.36
C THR A 326 -10.69 41.86 -7.70
N GLY A 327 -11.91 41.62 -8.18
CA GLY A 327 -12.34 40.31 -8.69
C GLY A 327 -11.64 39.91 -9.98
N TYR A 328 -11.24 40.85 -10.84
CA TYR A 328 -10.60 40.56 -12.11
C TYR A 328 -9.14 40.11 -11.95
N LEU A 329 -8.64 39.32 -12.89
CA LEU A 329 -7.23 38.92 -12.92
C LEU A 329 -6.37 40.17 -13.09
N GLY A 330 -5.49 40.46 -12.13
CA GLY A 330 -4.72 41.71 -12.14
C GLY A 330 -5.53 42.99 -11.90
N GLY A 331 -6.81 42.88 -11.52
CA GLY A 331 -7.66 44.01 -11.12
C GLY A 331 -8.39 44.74 -12.25
N LYS A 332 -8.18 44.33 -13.51
CA LYS A 332 -8.71 44.99 -14.71
C LYS A 332 -9.26 43.96 -15.71
N SER A 333 -10.18 44.40 -16.57
CA SER A 333 -10.72 43.58 -17.66
C SER A 333 -11.25 44.43 -18.81
N TYR A 334 -11.47 43.82 -19.97
CA TYR A 334 -12.16 44.43 -21.10
C TYR A 334 -13.53 43.80 -21.30
N SER A 335 -14.54 44.64 -21.49
CA SER A 335 -15.91 44.22 -21.78
C SER A 335 -16.41 44.78 -23.11
N SER A 336 -17.16 43.98 -23.86
CA SER A 336 -17.82 44.42 -25.10
C SER A 336 -19.05 43.59 -25.40
N GLY A 337 -20.11 44.25 -25.85
CA GLY A 337 -21.30 43.62 -26.44
C GLY A 337 -21.40 43.81 -27.96
N SER A 338 -20.44 44.51 -28.57
CA SER A 338 -20.47 44.84 -29.99
C SER A 338 -20.10 43.61 -30.82
N LYS A 339 -21.06 43.07 -31.59
CA LYS A 339 -20.83 41.96 -32.50
C LYS A 339 -19.60 42.22 -33.40
N GLY A 340 -18.68 41.26 -33.45
CA GLY A 340 -17.46 41.36 -34.25
C GLY A 340 -16.29 42.08 -33.58
N ALA A 341 -16.49 42.76 -32.43
CA ALA A 341 -15.38 43.26 -31.64
C ALA A 341 -14.46 42.09 -31.22
N SER A 342 -13.15 42.32 -31.21
CA SER A 342 -12.18 41.24 -30.96
C SER A 342 -10.95 41.66 -30.17
N LEU A 343 -10.39 40.68 -29.45
CA LEU A 343 -9.10 40.73 -28.76
C LEU A 343 -8.21 39.62 -29.32
N THR A 344 -6.98 39.94 -29.70
CA THR A 344 -6.01 38.97 -30.22
C THR A 344 -4.73 38.98 -29.39
N TRP A 345 -4.35 37.83 -28.86
CA TRP A 345 -3.04 37.63 -28.23
C TRP A 345 -2.13 36.81 -29.13
N THR A 346 -0.86 37.17 -29.17
CA THR A 346 0.20 36.37 -29.81
C THR A 346 1.19 35.93 -28.73
N PHE A 347 1.57 34.66 -28.74
CA PHE A 347 2.52 34.08 -27.78
C PHE A 347 3.29 32.94 -28.41
N THR A 348 4.41 32.56 -27.80
CA THR A 348 5.14 31.34 -28.14
C THR A 348 5.02 30.37 -26.96
N GLY A 349 4.34 29.25 -27.17
CA GLY A 349 4.02 28.33 -26.08
C GLY A 349 3.39 27.03 -26.57
N ARG A 350 3.10 26.14 -25.62
CA ARG A 350 2.59 24.79 -25.88
C ARG A 350 1.20 24.50 -25.29
N SER A 351 0.64 25.46 -24.56
CA SER A 351 -0.74 25.40 -24.09
C SER A 351 -1.26 26.82 -23.86
N ALA A 352 -2.54 27.04 -24.11
CA ALA A 352 -3.21 28.32 -23.91
C ALA A 352 -4.56 28.13 -23.19
N SER A 353 -4.97 29.16 -22.46
CA SER A 353 -6.28 29.24 -21.80
C SER A 353 -6.81 30.66 -21.85
N TRP A 354 -8.11 30.80 -22.14
CA TRP A 354 -8.79 32.09 -22.10
C TRP A 354 -9.50 32.28 -20.76
N VAL A 355 -9.22 33.41 -20.10
CA VAL A 355 -9.71 33.74 -18.76
C VAL A 355 -10.72 34.88 -18.82
N VAL A 356 -11.86 34.67 -18.18
CA VAL A 356 -13.01 35.57 -18.27
C VAL A 356 -13.71 35.77 -16.94
N SER A 357 -14.60 36.74 -16.94
CA SER A 357 -15.67 36.85 -15.95
C SER A 357 -16.99 36.41 -16.58
N ARG A 358 -17.77 35.66 -15.80
CA ARG A 358 -19.03 35.04 -16.21
C ARG A 358 -20.16 35.56 -15.35
N ALA A 359 -21.32 35.78 -15.94
CA ALA A 359 -22.56 36.18 -15.26
C ALA A 359 -23.78 35.71 -16.06
N SER A 360 -24.98 35.91 -15.52
CA SER A 360 -26.24 35.52 -16.18
C SER A 360 -26.49 36.29 -17.47
N THR A 361 -25.92 37.49 -17.58
CA THR A 361 -25.98 38.41 -18.72
C THR A 361 -24.80 38.27 -19.69
N SER A 362 -23.90 37.31 -19.46
CA SER A 362 -22.74 37.11 -20.33
C SER A 362 -23.11 36.39 -21.64
N GLY A 363 -22.56 36.90 -22.74
CA GLY A 363 -22.77 36.40 -24.09
C GLY A 363 -21.79 35.34 -24.53
N GLN A 364 -21.81 35.05 -25.83
CA GLN A 364 -20.93 34.08 -26.46
C GLN A 364 -19.78 34.77 -27.19
N ALA A 365 -18.67 34.03 -27.33
CA ALA A 365 -17.55 34.42 -28.16
C ALA A 365 -17.12 33.29 -29.10
N TYR A 366 -16.67 33.65 -30.29
CA TYR A 366 -15.90 32.74 -31.13
C TYR A 366 -14.43 32.77 -30.71
N VAL A 367 -13.82 31.59 -30.63
CA VAL A 367 -12.39 31.43 -30.39
C VAL A 367 -11.74 30.97 -31.69
N TYR A 368 -10.77 31.75 -32.15
CA TYR A 368 -9.92 31.43 -33.29
C TYR A 368 -8.51 31.14 -32.79
N VAL A 369 -7.90 30.09 -33.33
CA VAL A 369 -6.49 29.75 -33.14
C VAL A 369 -5.84 29.79 -34.50
N ASP A 370 -4.79 30.59 -34.65
CA ASP A 370 -4.00 30.67 -35.88
C ASP A 370 -4.88 30.96 -37.12
N GLY A 371 -5.85 31.87 -36.95
CA GLY A 371 -6.80 32.29 -37.99
C GLY A 371 -8.00 31.36 -38.18
N VAL A 372 -8.00 30.15 -37.60
CA VAL A 372 -9.08 29.16 -37.77
C VAL A 372 -10.03 29.19 -36.57
N LYS A 373 -11.34 29.25 -36.82
CA LYS A 373 -12.34 29.14 -35.74
C LYS A 373 -12.30 27.73 -35.15
N VAL A 374 -11.98 27.62 -33.87
CA VAL A 374 -11.90 26.32 -33.17
C VAL A 374 -13.05 26.09 -32.19
N SER A 375 -13.74 27.15 -31.75
CA SER A 375 -14.83 27.01 -30.80
C SER A 375 -15.81 28.19 -30.82
N THR A 376 -17.02 27.95 -30.32
CA THR A 376 -17.97 28.97 -29.85
C THR A 376 -18.22 28.71 -28.38
N VAL A 377 -17.89 29.67 -27.51
CA VAL A 377 -17.91 29.49 -26.05
C VAL A 377 -18.97 30.41 -25.45
N ASP A 378 -19.88 29.85 -24.63
CA ASP A 378 -20.89 30.62 -23.88
C ASP A 378 -20.38 30.95 -22.47
N LEU A 379 -20.34 32.23 -22.13
CA LEU A 379 -19.84 32.71 -20.85
C LEU A 379 -20.96 32.74 -19.80
N LYS A 380 -22.22 32.51 -20.17
CA LYS A 380 -23.36 32.51 -19.24
C LYS A 380 -23.07 31.64 -18.02
N SER A 381 -23.40 32.15 -16.85
CA SER A 381 -23.38 31.47 -15.56
C SER A 381 -24.55 31.93 -14.71
N SER A 382 -25.15 31.07 -13.88
CA SER A 382 -26.24 31.49 -12.98
C SER A 382 -25.76 32.45 -11.89
N THR A 383 -24.48 32.37 -11.52
CA THR A 383 -23.81 33.27 -10.57
C THR A 383 -22.64 33.98 -11.22
N THR A 384 -22.27 35.14 -10.67
CA THR A 384 -21.08 35.87 -11.11
C THR A 384 -19.83 35.13 -10.67
N LEU A 385 -18.99 34.72 -11.63
CA LEU A 385 -17.72 34.04 -11.38
C LEU A 385 -16.60 34.79 -12.09
N TYR A 386 -15.54 35.12 -11.34
CA TYR A 386 -14.39 35.83 -11.86
C TYR A 386 -13.22 34.89 -12.15
N ARG A 387 -12.32 35.32 -13.05
CA ARG A 387 -11.04 34.66 -13.34
C ARG A 387 -11.19 33.22 -13.81
N GLN A 388 -12.24 32.93 -14.57
CA GLN A 388 -12.54 31.58 -15.02
C GLN A 388 -11.79 31.27 -16.31
N ALA A 389 -10.86 30.32 -16.27
CA ALA A 389 -10.35 29.64 -17.45
C ALA A 389 -11.46 28.72 -18.00
N ILE A 390 -12.06 29.10 -19.13
CA ILE A 390 -13.22 28.40 -19.71
C ILE A 390 -12.94 27.71 -21.05
N TRP A 391 -11.79 28.00 -21.63
CA TRP A 391 -11.33 27.38 -22.87
C TRP A 391 -9.85 27.08 -22.73
N THR A 392 -9.42 25.90 -23.14
CA THR A 392 -8.00 25.53 -23.19
C THR A 392 -7.65 24.86 -24.51
N ARG A 393 -6.38 24.98 -24.89
CA ARG A 393 -5.77 24.26 -26.01
C ARG A 393 -4.35 23.85 -25.63
N THR A 394 -3.92 22.69 -26.11
CA THR A 394 -2.56 22.18 -25.91
C THR A 394 -2.03 21.63 -27.23
N TRP A 395 -0.75 21.86 -27.48
CA TRP A 395 -0.03 21.41 -28.67
C TRP A 395 1.08 20.43 -28.28
N SER A 396 1.56 19.65 -29.26
CA SER A 396 2.62 18.66 -29.05
C SER A 396 3.97 19.30 -28.73
N SER A 397 4.26 20.47 -29.32
CA SER A 397 5.48 21.28 -29.16
C SER A 397 5.15 22.74 -28.83
N SER A 398 6.16 23.50 -28.41
CA SER A 398 6.05 24.95 -28.25
C SER A 398 6.25 25.62 -29.61
N ALA A 399 5.32 26.48 -30.01
CA ALA A 399 5.38 27.23 -31.27
C ALA A 399 4.72 28.60 -31.11
N LYS A 400 4.90 29.48 -32.10
CA LYS A 400 4.20 30.77 -32.14
C LYS A 400 2.73 30.53 -32.50
N HIS A 401 1.83 31.04 -31.68
CA HIS A 401 0.38 30.94 -31.87
C HIS A 401 -0.30 32.29 -31.69
N THR A 402 -1.46 32.42 -32.32
CA THR A 402 -2.40 33.52 -32.11
C THR A 402 -3.73 32.98 -31.59
N VAL A 403 -4.26 33.61 -30.55
CA VAL A 403 -5.62 33.35 -30.06
C VAL A 403 -6.43 34.63 -30.21
N LYS A 404 -7.47 34.57 -31.05
CA LYS A 404 -8.38 35.68 -31.30
C LYS A 404 -9.78 35.35 -30.79
N ILE A 405 -10.28 36.20 -29.91
CA ILE A 405 -11.61 36.12 -29.32
C ILE A 405 -12.49 37.13 -30.03
N VAL A 406 -13.65 36.70 -30.55
CA VAL A 406 -14.59 37.57 -31.29
C VAL A 406 -15.97 37.52 -30.64
N VAL A 407 -16.51 38.69 -30.29
CA VAL A 407 -17.85 38.82 -29.70
C VAL A 407 -18.92 38.37 -30.69
N VAL A 408 -19.78 37.42 -30.29
CA VAL A 408 -20.89 36.94 -31.13
C VAL A 408 -22.02 37.98 -31.19
N GLY A 409 -22.22 38.75 -30.12
CA GLY A 409 -23.38 39.64 -29.98
C GLY A 409 -24.67 38.86 -29.73
N THR A 410 -24.62 37.89 -28.80
CA THR A 410 -25.75 37.03 -28.46
C THR A 410 -26.99 37.84 -28.08
N SER A 411 -28.14 37.54 -28.72
CA SER A 411 -29.40 38.24 -28.44
C SER A 411 -29.78 38.15 -26.96
N GLY A 412 -30.20 39.27 -26.38
CA GLY A 412 -30.57 39.41 -24.96
C GLY A 412 -29.41 39.41 -23.95
N ARG A 413 -28.21 38.97 -24.34
CA ARG A 413 -27.01 38.94 -23.47
C ARG A 413 -25.72 39.16 -24.27
N PRO A 414 -25.51 40.33 -24.90
CA PRO A 414 -24.45 40.48 -25.89
C PRO A 414 -23.04 40.55 -25.29
N THR A 415 -22.92 40.92 -24.02
CA THR A 415 -21.65 41.33 -23.41
C THR A 415 -20.77 40.16 -23.01
N ILE A 416 -19.50 40.17 -23.40
CA ILE A 416 -18.45 39.34 -22.79
C ILE A 416 -17.51 40.20 -21.96
N THR A 417 -16.94 39.63 -20.90
CA THR A 417 -15.93 40.29 -20.04
C THR A 417 -14.69 39.41 -19.99
N THR A 418 -13.58 39.91 -20.51
CA THR A 418 -12.32 39.19 -20.66
C THR A 418 -11.25 39.75 -19.74
N ASP A 419 -10.65 38.88 -18.95
CA ASP A 419 -9.55 39.19 -18.05
C ASP A 419 -8.19 39.07 -18.76
N GLY A 420 -8.01 38.04 -19.59
CA GLY A 420 -6.74 37.84 -20.31
C GLY A 420 -6.58 36.44 -20.88
N LEU A 421 -5.33 36.13 -21.25
CA LEU A 421 -4.92 34.80 -21.74
C LEU A 421 -3.81 34.26 -20.84
N VAL A 422 -3.83 32.97 -20.55
CA VAL A 422 -2.69 32.26 -19.95
C VAL A 422 -2.07 31.35 -20.99
N TYR A 423 -0.76 31.26 -21.04
CA TYR A 423 -0.07 30.24 -21.83
C TYR A 423 1.06 29.57 -21.03
N ILE A 424 1.52 28.41 -21.48
CA ILE A 424 2.74 27.76 -20.94
C ILE A 424 3.84 27.88 -21.98
N LYS A 425 4.96 28.50 -21.60
CA LYS A 425 6.16 28.64 -22.44
C LYS A 425 6.81 27.29 -22.74
#